data_AF-A0A1G5JLB5-F1
#
_entry.id   AF-A0A1G5JLB5-F1
#
_cell.length_a   1.000
_cell.length_b   1.000
_cell.length_c   1.000
_cell.angle_alpha   90.00
_cell.angle_beta   90.00
_cell.angle_gamma   90.00
#
_symmetry.space_group_name_H-M   'P 1'
#
loop_
_entity.id
_entity.type
_entity.pdbx_description
1 polymer ?
#
loop_
_entity_poly.entity_id
_entity_poly.type
_entity_poly.pdbx_seq_one_letter_code
_entity_poly.pdbx_strand_id
1 'polypeptide(L)'
;TVCCQCTHCTELCPRNLLGHSINPHKLMRSLSALVQDPRARMEALLCCECGICEKFACPMGISPREVNMLIKKELMKEGVRWPATGEEPVNNPMRDVRYVPTKRLMQRLDVLKYDTHPGMPEERFVPERVAIPLAQHIGAPAQCLVKEGDRVAKGDLIGEIPEGALGARIHASIDGVVTSVEGGVVRISRG
;
A
#
# COMPACT_ATOMS: atom_id res chain seq x y z
N THR A 1 -26.35 -12.75 -5.32
CA THR A 1 -25.33 -11.76 -4.88
C THR A 1 -25.89 -10.98 -3.71
N VAL A 2 -25.13 -10.80 -2.63
CA VAL A 2 -25.56 -10.10 -1.40
C VAL A 2 -25.49 -8.56 -1.53
N CYS A 3 -24.76 -8.04 -2.54
CA CYS A 3 -24.62 -6.60 -2.78
C CYS A 3 -25.96 -5.95 -3.17
N CYS A 4 -26.37 -4.92 -2.42
CA CYS A 4 -27.59 -4.14 -2.66
C CYS A 4 -27.45 -3.01 -3.70
N GLN A 5 -26.30 -2.91 -4.38
CA GLN A 5 -26.03 -1.95 -5.46
C GLN A 5 -26.20 -0.46 -5.11
N CYS A 6 -25.99 -0.09 -3.85
CA CYS A 6 -26.18 1.29 -3.34
C CYS A 6 -25.09 2.31 -3.71
N THR A 7 -24.05 1.92 -4.46
CA THR A 7 -22.88 2.75 -4.87
C THR A 7 -22.03 3.39 -3.75
N HIS A 8 -22.37 3.27 -2.47
CA HIS A 8 -21.64 3.87 -1.35
C HIS A 8 -20.13 3.58 -1.34
N CYS A 9 -19.73 2.37 -1.74
CA CYS A 9 -18.33 1.97 -1.83
C CYS A 9 -17.52 2.76 -2.87
N THR A 10 -18.18 3.39 -3.83
CA THR A 10 -17.58 4.33 -4.78
C THR A 10 -17.63 5.76 -4.28
N GLU A 11 -18.80 6.19 -3.78
CA GLU A 11 -18.98 7.58 -3.31
C GLU A 11 -18.01 7.96 -2.18
N LEU A 12 -17.58 6.99 -1.37
CA LEU A 12 -16.61 7.16 -0.29
C LEU A 12 -15.20 6.66 -0.63
N CYS A 13 -14.95 6.20 -1.87
CA CYS A 13 -13.63 5.70 -2.25
C CYS A 13 -12.64 6.88 -2.37
N PRO A 14 -11.55 6.92 -1.57
CA PRO A 14 -10.61 8.05 -1.61
C PRO A 14 -9.95 8.22 -2.98
N ARG A 15 -9.72 7.12 -3.71
CA ARG A 15 -9.14 7.14 -5.06
C ARG A 15 -10.11 7.69 -6.10
N ASN A 16 -11.40 7.36 -5.98
CA ASN A 16 -12.44 7.94 -6.82
C ASN A 16 -12.57 9.45 -6.56
N LEU A 17 -12.57 9.86 -5.28
CA LEU A 17 -12.64 11.27 -4.89
C LEU A 17 -11.39 12.07 -5.32
N LEU A 18 -10.26 11.40 -5.54
CA LEU A 18 -9.04 11.98 -6.11
C LEU A 18 -9.09 12.07 -7.65
N GLY A 19 -10.21 11.75 -8.29
CA GLY A 19 -10.38 11.86 -9.75
C GLY A 19 -10.02 10.60 -10.54
N HIS A 20 -9.69 9.48 -9.88
CA HIS A 20 -9.39 8.25 -10.60
C HIS A 20 -10.66 7.49 -10.95
N SER A 21 -10.65 6.87 -12.14
CA SER A 21 -11.75 6.09 -12.69
C SER A 21 -11.95 4.74 -12.00
N ILE A 22 -12.00 4.70 -10.67
CA ILE A 22 -12.26 3.49 -9.89
C ILE A 22 -13.67 3.50 -9.31
N ASN A 23 -14.43 2.46 -9.61
CA ASN A 23 -15.82 2.30 -9.20
C ASN A 23 -16.04 0.93 -8.53
N PRO A 24 -15.72 0.77 -7.23
CA PRO A 24 -15.88 -0.52 -6.55
C PRO A 24 -17.27 -1.14 -6.68
N HIS A 25 -18.35 -0.36 -6.78
CA HIS A 25 -19.69 -0.92 -6.99
C HIS A 25 -19.85 -1.65 -8.34
N LYS A 26 -19.18 -1.17 -9.41
CA LYS A 26 -19.19 -1.83 -10.72
C LYS A 26 -18.38 -3.11 -10.69
N LEU A 27 -17.23 -3.10 -10.00
CA LEU A 27 -16.42 -4.30 -9.74
C LEU A 27 -17.19 -5.36 -8.96
N MET A 28 -18.03 -4.96 -8.00
CA MET A 28 -18.90 -5.91 -7.29
C MET A 28 -19.97 -6.56 -8.21
N ARG A 29 -20.32 -5.92 -9.34
CA ARG A 29 -21.22 -6.50 -10.35
C ARG A 29 -20.50 -7.47 -11.27
N SER A 30 -19.19 -7.29 -11.52
CA SER A 30 -18.42 -8.17 -12.40
C SER A 30 -18.25 -9.59 -11.86
N LEU A 31 -18.51 -9.81 -10.57
CA LEU A 31 -18.59 -11.15 -9.97
C LEU A 31 -19.87 -11.91 -10.35
N SER A 32 -20.91 -11.23 -10.84
CA SER A 32 -22.11 -11.90 -11.34
C SER A 32 -21.90 -12.31 -12.80
N ALA A 33 -22.26 -13.55 -13.15
CA ALA A 33 -22.16 -14.06 -14.51
C ALA A 33 -22.93 -13.22 -15.56
N LEU A 34 -23.87 -12.38 -15.09
CA LEU A 34 -24.75 -11.56 -15.92
C LEU A 34 -24.12 -10.23 -16.37
N VAL A 35 -23.00 -9.79 -15.76
CA VAL A 35 -22.37 -8.51 -16.08
C VAL A 35 -20.87 -8.72 -16.19
N GLN A 36 -20.36 -8.87 -17.41
CA GLN A 36 -18.93 -8.89 -17.70
C GLN A 36 -18.57 -7.57 -18.39
N ASP A 37 -18.16 -6.58 -17.61
CA ASP A 37 -17.60 -5.32 -18.14
C ASP A 37 -16.06 -5.39 -18.02
N PRO A 38 -15.34 -5.63 -19.13
CA PRO A 38 -13.88 -5.73 -19.12
C PRO A 38 -13.20 -4.45 -18.62
N ARG A 39 -13.80 -3.28 -18.91
CA ARG A 39 -13.26 -1.99 -18.48
C ARG A 39 -13.40 -1.83 -16.98
N ALA A 40 -14.57 -2.16 -16.42
CA ALA A 40 -14.78 -2.14 -14.98
C ALA A 40 -13.79 -3.06 -14.26
N ARG A 41 -13.51 -4.26 -14.80
CA ARG A 41 -12.50 -5.19 -14.25
C ARG A 41 -11.12 -4.53 -14.16
N MET A 42 -10.68 -3.82 -15.20
CA MET A 42 -9.39 -3.13 -15.22
C MET A 42 -9.27 -2.02 -14.17
N GLU A 43 -10.36 -1.39 -13.76
CA GLU A 43 -10.35 -0.35 -12.70
C GLU A 43 -9.80 -0.88 -11.37
N ALA A 44 -9.80 -2.20 -11.15
CA ALA A 44 -9.18 -2.82 -9.98
C ALA A 44 -7.69 -2.47 -9.84
N LEU A 45 -6.99 -2.23 -10.97
CA LEU A 45 -5.57 -1.84 -10.98
C LEU A 45 -5.33 -0.46 -10.33
N LEU A 46 -6.36 0.41 -10.26
CA LEU A 46 -6.28 1.73 -9.63
C LEU A 46 -6.48 1.69 -8.10
N CYS A 47 -6.81 0.52 -7.54
CA CYS A 47 -7.11 0.34 -6.14
C CYS A 47 -5.83 0.38 -5.29
N CYS A 48 -5.81 1.28 -4.29
CA CYS A 48 -4.76 1.34 -3.26
C CYS A 48 -5.08 0.52 -2.00
N GLU A 49 -6.18 -0.26 -2.02
CA GLU A 49 -6.53 -1.22 -0.97
C GLU A 49 -6.79 -0.62 0.43
N CYS A 50 -7.10 0.68 0.50
CA CYS A 50 -7.36 1.41 1.76
C CYS A 50 -8.50 0.85 2.64
N GLY A 51 -9.39 0.02 2.08
CA GLY A 51 -10.43 -0.68 2.85
C GLY A 51 -11.67 0.13 3.22
N ILE A 52 -11.76 1.42 2.91
CA ILE A 52 -12.96 2.24 3.21
C ILE A 52 -14.25 1.64 2.64
N CYS A 53 -14.20 1.07 1.43
CA CYS A 53 -15.34 0.44 0.79
C CYS A 53 -15.91 -0.75 1.56
N GLU A 54 -15.09 -1.48 2.30
CA GLU A 54 -15.45 -2.66 3.11
C GLU A 54 -15.70 -2.26 4.56
N LYS A 55 -14.74 -1.56 5.18
CA LYS A 55 -14.71 -1.28 6.62
C LYS A 55 -15.69 -0.19 7.04
N PHE A 56 -16.08 0.70 6.14
CA PHE A 56 -16.94 1.84 6.47
C PHE A 56 -18.16 1.99 5.56
N ALA A 57 -17.96 1.95 4.24
CA ALA A 57 -18.97 2.37 3.28
C ALA A 57 -20.08 1.34 3.04
N CYS A 58 -19.77 0.04 3.07
CA CYS A 58 -20.74 -0.98 2.68
C CYS A 58 -21.82 -1.19 3.76
N PRO A 59 -23.11 -0.93 3.47
CA PRO A 59 -24.18 -1.18 4.43
C PRO A 59 -24.46 -2.68 4.62
N MET A 60 -24.10 -3.51 3.65
CA MET A 60 -24.30 -4.96 3.69
C MET A 60 -23.17 -5.71 4.42
N GLY A 61 -22.12 -5.01 4.87
CA GLY A 61 -20.99 -5.62 5.56
C GLY A 61 -20.15 -6.59 4.69
N ILE A 62 -20.26 -6.52 3.37
CA ILE A 62 -19.45 -7.31 2.44
C ILE A 62 -18.11 -6.63 2.13
N SER A 63 -17.21 -7.34 1.44
CA SER A 63 -15.81 -6.90 1.23
C SER A 63 -15.45 -6.50 -0.21
N PRO A 64 -15.87 -5.31 -0.71
CA PRO A 64 -15.45 -4.85 -2.03
C PRO A 64 -13.94 -4.71 -2.23
N ARG A 65 -13.20 -4.39 -1.17
CA ARG A 65 -11.73 -4.33 -1.24
C ARG A 65 -11.15 -5.69 -1.59
N GLU A 66 -11.55 -6.76 -0.89
CA GLU A 66 -11.02 -8.11 -1.11
C GLU A 66 -11.34 -8.60 -2.53
N VAL A 67 -12.56 -8.34 -3.01
CA VAL A 67 -12.94 -8.61 -4.41
C VAL A 67 -12.03 -7.87 -5.39
N ASN A 68 -11.79 -6.58 -5.17
CA ASN A 68 -10.88 -5.80 -6.00
C ASN A 68 -9.46 -6.36 -5.96
N MET A 69 -8.96 -6.79 -4.79
CA MET A 69 -7.64 -7.39 -4.64
C MET A 69 -7.51 -8.70 -5.43
N LEU A 70 -8.53 -9.56 -5.40
CA LEU A 70 -8.53 -10.80 -6.17
C LEU A 70 -8.47 -10.53 -7.68
N ILE A 71 -9.29 -9.60 -8.17
CA ILE A 71 -9.30 -9.19 -9.58
C ILE A 71 -7.95 -8.58 -9.98
N LYS A 72 -7.44 -7.65 -9.16
CA LYS A 72 -6.15 -6.98 -9.38
C LYS A 72 -5.01 -7.99 -9.47
N LYS A 73 -4.98 -8.97 -8.56
CA LYS A 73 -3.98 -10.06 -8.56
C LYS A 73 -4.02 -10.86 -9.86
N GLU A 74 -5.20 -11.17 -10.37
CA GLU A 74 -5.33 -11.94 -11.61
C GLU A 74 -4.90 -11.13 -12.83
N LEU A 75 -5.32 -9.86 -12.93
CA LEU A 75 -4.87 -8.95 -13.99
C LEU A 75 -3.34 -8.74 -13.97
N MET A 76 -2.74 -8.67 -12.79
CA MET A 76 -1.28 -8.54 -12.66
C MET A 76 -0.53 -9.78 -13.15
N LYS A 77 -1.05 -10.99 -12.88
CA LYS A 77 -0.49 -12.24 -13.43
C LYS A 77 -0.60 -12.31 -14.95
N GLU A 78 -1.71 -11.83 -15.50
CA GLU A 78 -1.94 -11.70 -16.94
C GLU A 78 -1.06 -10.61 -17.59
N GLY A 79 -0.28 -9.85 -16.79
CA GLY A 79 0.60 -8.79 -17.29
C GLY A 79 -0.15 -7.51 -17.69
N VAL A 80 -1.44 -7.41 -17.39
CA VAL A 80 -2.27 -6.25 -17.75
C VAL A 80 -1.76 -5.00 -17.03
N ARG A 81 -1.76 -3.88 -17.73
CA ARG A 81 -1.37 -2.56 -17.21
C ARG A 81 -2.50 -1.56 -17.46
N TRP A 82 -2.68 -0.66 -16.50
CA TRP A 82 -3.58 0.46 -16.69
C TRP A 82 -2.93 1.46 -17.66
N PRO A 83 -3.61 1.85 -18.75
CA PRO A 83 -3.04 2.79 -19.71
C PRO A 83 -2.90 4.17 -19.08
N ALA A 84 -1.71 4.77 -19.20
CA ALA A 84 -1.52 6.16 -18.81
C ALA A 84 -2.23 7.06 -19.81
N THR A 85 -3.14 7.90 -19.35
CA THR A 85 -3.84 8.89 -20.18
C THR A 85 -3.01 10.15 -20.40
N GLY A 86 -2.00 10.40 -19.56
CA GLY A 86 -1.22 11.64 -19.55
C GLY A 86 -1.94 12.83 -18.91
N GLU A 87 -3.23 12.67 -18.60
CA GLU A 87 -4.05 13.67 -17.94
C GLU A 87 -3.93 13.56 -16.41
N GLU A 88 -3.79 14.70 -15.74
CA GLU A 88 -3.85 14.72 -14.28
C GLU A 88 -5.29 14.49 -13.79
N PRO A 89 -5.47 13.65 -12.77
CA PRO A 89 -6.78 13.37 -12.23
C PRO A 89 -7.33 14.62 -11.50
N VAL A 90 -8.58 14.97 -11.80
CA VAL A 90 -9.26 16.11 -11.18
C VAL A 90 -10.04 15.65 -9.96
N ASN A 91 -9.74 16.23 -8.79
CA ASN A 91 -10.45 15.92 -7.56
C ASN A 91 -11.96 16.15 -7.71
N ASN A 92 -12.75 15.24 -7.12
CA ASN A 92 -14.19 15.42 -7.03
C ASN A 92 -14.50 16.68 -6.19
N PRO A 93 -15.38 17.61 -6.66
CA PRO A 93 -15.71 18.83 -5.92
C PRO A 93 -16.25 18.58 -4.50
N MET A 94 -16.85 17.40 -4.27
CA MET A 94 -17.40 17.00 -2.97
C MET A 94 -16.41 16.20 -2.11
N ARG A 95 -15.13 16.12 -2.48
CA ARG A 95 -14.11 15.35 -1.73
C ARG A 95 -14.08 15.75 -0.27
N ASP A 96 -14.13 17.05 0.03
CA ASP A 96 -13.98 17.56 1.39
C ASP A 96 -15.14 17.23 2.32
N VAL A 97 -16.35 17.07 1.76
CA VAL A 97 -17.55 16.72 2.52
C VAL A 97 -17.80 15.21 2.59
N ARG A 98 -17.03 14.40 1.86
CA ARG A 98 -17.16 12.93 1.77
C ARG A 98 -16.05 12.17 2.49
N TYR A 99 -15.18 12.85 3.24
CA TYR A 99 -14.19 12.17 4.06
C TYR A 99 -14.85 11.30 5.12
N VAL A 100 -14.21 10.18 5.41
CA VAL A 100 -14.57 9.33 6.53
C VAL A 100 -14.00 9.94 7.81
N PRO A 101 -14.84 10.33 8.79
CA PRO A 101 -14.33 10.85 10.05
C PRO A 101 -13.59 9.74 10.82
N THR A 102 -12.30 9.95 11.11
CA THR A 102 -11.43 8.95 11.75
C THR A 102 -12.04 8.40 13.05
N LYS A 103 -12.59 9.28 13.91
CA LYS A 103 -13.26 8.84 15.15
C LYS A 103 -14.42 7.87 14.92
N ARG A 104 -15.26 8.11 13.90
CA ARG A 104 -16.37 7.21 13.55
C ARG A 104 -15.87 5.89 12.98
N LEU A 105 -14.81 5.91 12.17
CA LEU A 105 -14.17 4.70 11.69
C LEU A 105 -13.60 3.86 12.84
N MET A 106 -12.91 4.49 13.79
CA MET A 106 -12.33 3.81 14.95
C MET A 106 -13.40 3.18 15.85
N GLN A 107 -14.52 3.88 16.07
CA GLN A 107 -15.67 3.33 16.78
C GLN A 107 -16.24 2.10 16.07
N ARG A 108 -16.44 2.18 14.74
CA ARG A 108 -16.94 1.06 13.94
C ARG A 108 -16.01 -0.15 13.95
N LEU A 109 -14.70 0.06 14.07
CA LEU A 109 -13.69 -1.00 14.12
C LEU A 109 -13.40 -1.53 15.54
N ASP A 110 -14.07 -1.03 16.58
CA ASP A 110 -13.79 -1.34 17.99
C ASP A 110 -12.33 -1.11 18.41
N VAL A 111 -11.68 -0.07 17.86
CA VAL A 111 -10.30 0.29 18.18
C VAL A 111 -10.17 1.60 18.94
N LEU A 112 -11.28 2.25 19.28
CA LEU A 112 -11.25 3.54 19.98
C LEU A 112 -10.57 3.45 21.36
N LYS A 113 -10.65 2.29 22.03
CA LYS A 113 -9.94 2.02 23.29
C LYS A 113 -8.41 2.09 23.19
N TYR A 114 -7.86 2.02 21.99
CA TYR A 114 -6.42 2.12 21.74
C TYR A 114 -5.98 3.54 21.34
N ASP A 115 -6.90 4.51 21.30
CA ASP A 115 -6.64 5.91 20.90
C ASP A 115 -5.94 6.73 22.00
N THR A 116 -4.93 6.14 22.64
CA THR A 116 -4.32 6.65 23.88
C THR A 116 -3.30 7.76 23.65
N HIS A 117 -2.91 8.03 22.39
CA HIS A 117 -1.93 9.05 22.00
C HIS A 117 -0.80 9.23 23.02
N PRO A 118 -0.05 8.15 23.37
CA PRO A 118 1.02 8.28 24.35
C PRO A 118 2.05 9.27 23.83
N GLY A 119 2.59 10.08 24.74
CA GLY A 119 3.70 10.98 24.41
C GLY A 119 4.88 10.19 23.83
N MET A 120 5.65 10.85 22.97
CA MET A 120 6.92 10.27 22.51
C MET A 120 7.82 10.05 23.74
N PRO A 121 8.36 8.84 23.96
CA PRO A 121 9.25 8.59 25.08
C PRO A 121 10.49 9.49 24.99
N GLU A 122 10.93 10.01 26.12
CA GLU A 122 12.14 10.85 26.21
C GLU A 122 13.41 10.05 25.85
N GLU A 123 13.42 8.76 26.21
CA GLU A 123 14.51 7.84 25.89
C GLU A 123 14.45 7.37 24.44
N ARG A 124 15.53 7.62 23.70
CA ARG A 124 15.70 7.10 22.34
C ARG A 124 16.32 5.71 22.40
N PHE A 125 15.60 4.72 21.89
CA PHE A 125 16.16 3.39 21.68
C PHE A 125 17.31 3.44 20.66
N VAL A 126 18.49 3.00 21.07
CA VAL A 126 19.66 2.86 20.19
C VAL A 126 19.91 1.38 19.96
N PRO A 127 19.64 0.84 18.75
CA PRO A 127 19.85 -0.57 18.49
C PRO A 127 21.33 -0.90 18.38
N GLU A 128 21.74 -1.98 19.04
CA GLU A 128 23.08 -2.60 18.89
C GLU A 128 23.24 -3.33 17.56
N ARG A 129 22.13 -3.84 17.00
CA ARG A 129 22.12 -4.58 15.74
C ARG A 129 20.89 -4.23 14.92
N VAL A 130 21.05 -4.20 13.61
CA VAL A 130 19.97 -3.98 12.66
C VAL A 130 20.03 -5.01 11.53
N ALA A 131 18.86 -5.32 10.99
CA ALA A 131 18.71 -6.14 9.79
C ALA A 131 17.94 -5.31 8.76
N ILE A 132 18.58 -5.03 7.62
CA ILE A 132 18.07 -4.12 6.60
C ILE A 132 17.73 -4.93 5.35
N PRO A 133 16.44 -5.15 5.04
CA PRO A 133 16.04 -5.85 3.83
C PRO A 133 16.34 -5.02 2.58
N LEU A 134 16.88 -5.67 1.55
CA LEU A 134 17.13 -5.06 0.24
C LEU A 134 15.85 -4.93 -0.60
N ALA A 135 14.76 -5.59 -0.18
CA ALA A 135 13.44 -5.54 -0.80
C ALA A 135 12.41 -4.95 0.18
N GLN A 136 12.47 -3.63 0.41
CA GLN A 136 11.57 -2.92 1.33
C GLN A 136 10.64 -1.92 0.63
N HIS A 137 10.64 -1.89 -0.71
CA HIS A 137 9.84 -0.98 -1.53
C HIS A 137 9.16 -1.73 -2.70
N ILE A 138 8.21 -1.08 -3.38
CA ILE A 138 7.42 -1.70 -4.47
C ILE A 138 8.22 -2.09 -5.72
N GLY A 139 9.41 -1.52 -5.90
CA GLY A 139 10.31 -1.76 -7.02
C GLY A 139 11.11 -3.07 -6.93
N ALA A 140 12.00 -3.30 -7.90
CA ALA A 140 12.91 -4.46 -7.90
C ALA A 140 13.89 -4.39 -6.71
N PRO A 141 14.21 -5.50 -6.02
CA PRO A 141 15.14 -5.50 -4.88
C PRO A 141 16.47 -4.78 -5.19
N ALA A 142 16.97 -3.99 -4.24
CA ALA A 142 18.23 -3.28 -4.41
C ALA A 142 19.41 -4.27 -4.50
N GLN A 143 20.39 -3.95 -5.34
CA GLN A 143 21.63 -4.70 -5.46
C GLN A 143 22.55 -4.36 -4.29
N CYS A 144 22.96 -5.37 -3.52
CA CYS A 144 23.83 -5.18 -2.36
C CYS A 144 25.19 -4.64 -2.79
N LEU A 145 25.67 -3.58 -2.13
CA LEU A 145 26.99 -2.97 -2.38
C LEU A 145 28.04 -3.34 -1.34
N VAL A 146 27.63 -3.97 -0.23
CA VAL A 146 28.51 -4.34 0.88
C VAL A 146 28.58 -5.85 1.04
N LYS A 147 29.61 -6.31 1.73
CA LYS A 147 29.84 -7.71 2.10
C LYS A 147 30.09 -7.84 3.61
N GLU A 148 30.03 -9.06 4.10
CA GLU A 148 30.39 -9.37 5.49
C GLU A 148 31.82 -8.88 5.81
N GLY A 149 31.97 -8.26 6.99
CA GLY A 149 33.21 -7.65 7.46
C GLY A 149 33.39 -6.17 7.10
N ASP A 150 32.59 -5.62 6.17
CA ASP A 150 32.69 -4.20 5.81
C ASP A 150 32.27 -3.29 6.98
N ARG A 151 33.01 -2.19 7.17
CA ARG A 151 32.61 -1.10 8.07
C ARG A 151 31.74 -0.11 7.32
N VAL A 152 30.64 0.30 7.94
CA VAL A 152 29.71 1.28 7.39
C VAL A 152 29.39 2.34 8.42
N ALA A 153 29.25 3.58 7.97
CA ALA A 153 28.68 4.68 8.73
C ALA A 153 27.18 4.81 8.45
N LYS A 154 26.44 5.35 9.41
CA LYS A 154 25.03 5.68 9.21
C LYS A 154 24.88 6.62 8.01
N GLY A 155 24.04 6.23 7.07
CA GLY A 155 23.79 6.95 5.83
C GLY A 155 24.57 6.43 4.62
N ASP A 156 25.54 5.52 4.81
CA ASP A 156 26.26 4.90 3.71
C ASP A 156 25.32 4.10 2.81
N LEU A 157 25.55 4.19 1.50
CA LEU A 157 24.77 3.45 0.51
C LEU A 157 25.16 1.96 0.55
N ILE A 158 24.23 1.11 0.96
CA ILE A 158 24.45 -0.35 1.06
C ILE A 158 23.67 -1.13 -0.01
N GLY A 159 22.72 -0.48 -0.69
CA GLY A 159 21.96 -1.08 -1.80
C GLY A 159 21.64 -0.06 -2.89
N GLU A 160 21.97 -0.40 -4.15
CA GLU A 160 21.70 0.42 -5.33
C GLU A 160 20.52 -0.12 -6.14
N ILE A 161 19.83 0.77 -6.86
CA ILE A 161 18.71 0.41 -7.73
C ILE A 161 19.27 -0.30 -8.98
N PRO A 162 18.72 -1.47 -9.37
CA PRO A 162 19.06 -2.07 -10.66
C PRO A 162 18.80 -1.11 -11.83
N GLU A 163 19.71 -1.08 -12.80
CA GLU A 163 19.60 -0.17 -13.95
C GLU A 163 18.25 -0.34 -14.68
N GLY A 164 17.58 0.78 -14.95
CA GLY A 164 16.28 0.81 -15.63
C GLY A 164 15.10 0.26 -14.81
N ALA A 165 15.31 -0.16 -13.57
CA ALA A 165 14.25 -0.62 -12.69
C ALA A 165 13.65 0.52 -11.86
N LEU A 166 12.34 0.41 -11.57
CA LEU A 166 11.75 1.15 -10.46
C LEU A 166 12.32 0.60 -9.15
N GLY A 167 12.78 1.46 -8.25
CA GLY A 167 13.31 1.07 -6.94
C GLY A 167 13.69 2.26 -6.07
N ALA A 168 14.30 2.01 -4.92
CA ALA A 168 14.89 3.03 -4.07
C ALA A 168 16.23 2.55 -3.50
N ARG A 169 17.13 3.51 -3.29
CA ARG A 169 18.43 3.29 -2.64
C ARG A 169 18.24 2.93 -1.17
N ILE A 170 19.13 2.09 -0.67
CA ILE A 170 19.08 1.59 0.70
C ILE A 170 20.37 1.98 1.41
N HIS A 171 20.22 2.54 2.61
CA HIS A 171 21.31 3.11 3.39
C HIS A 171 21.46 2.40 4.74
N ALA A 172 22.68 2.39 5.28
CA ALA A 172 22.95 1.90 6.63
C ALA A 172 22.24 2.77 7.68
N SER A 173 21.48 2.15 8.57
CA SER A 173 20.71 2.87 9.60
C SER A 173 21.52 3.20 10.86
N ILE A 174 22.68 2.54 11.03
CA ILE A 174 23.61 2.73 12.15
C ILE A 174 25.05 2.63 11.64
N ASP A 175 25.98 3.18 12.43
CA ASP A 175 27.40 2.88 12.29
C ASP A 175 27.69 1.46 12.79
N GLY A 176 28.61 0.75 12.13
CA GLY A 176 28.99 -0.58 12.58
C GLY A 176 29.74 -1.41 11.54
N VAL A 177 29.69 -2.73 11.75
CA VAL A 177 30.28 -3.74 10.87
C VAL A 177 29.15 -4.62 10.32
N VAL A 178 29.19 -4.88 9.01
CA VAL A 178 28.29 -5.83 8.36
C VAL A 178 28.63 -7.23 8.84
N THR A 179 27.72 -7.86 9.57
CA THR A 179 27.93 -9.19 10.15
C THR A 179 27.43 -10.32 9.27
N SER A 180 26.57 -10.03 8.27
CA SER A 180 26.12 -11.02 7.29
C SER A 180 25.36 -10.35 6.15
N VAL A 181 25.40 -10.92 4.95
CA VAL A 181 24.53 -10.56 3.82
C VAL A 181 23.85 -11.84 3.30
N GLU A 182 22.65 -12.13 3.81
CA GLU A 182 21.96 -13.40 3.52
C GLU A 182 20.47 -13.18 3.32
N GLY A 183 19.86 -13.94 2.40
CA GLY A 183 18.41 -13.88 2.14
C GLY A 183 17.92 -12.49 1.70
N GLY A 184 18.79 -11.69 1.06
CA GLY A 184 18.47 -10.31 0.68
C GLY A 184 18.41 -9.35 1.87
N VAL A 185 19.07 -9.66 2.99
CA VAL A 185 19.11 -8.83 4.20
C VAL A 185 20.55 -8.57 4.60
N VAL A 186 20.89 -7.29 4.80
CA VAL A 186 22.18 -6.84 5.33
C VAL A 186 22.06 -6.69 6.84
N ARG A 187 22.88 -7.40 7.63
CA ARG A 187 22.91 -7.25 9.09
C ARG A 187 24.12 -6.43 9.50
N ILE A 188 23.92 -5.41 10.32
CA ILE A 188 24.97 -4.54 10.84
C ILE A 188 24.93 -4.61 12.36
N SER A 189 26.09 -4.79 13.00
CA SER A 189 26.24 -4.66 14.45
C SER A 189 27.12 -3.47 14.78
N ARG A 190 26.76 -2.70 15.80
CA ARG A 190 27.65 -1.69 16.38
C ARG A 190 28.95 -2.39 16.83
N GLY A 191 30.07 -1.77 16.48
CA GLY A 191 31.40 -2.20 16.87
C GLY A 191 31.98 -1.28 17.93
#